data_AF-A0A6N7XMB6-F1
#
_entry.id   AF-A0A6N7XMB6-F1
#
_cell.length_a   1.000
_cell.length_b   1.000
_cell.length_c   1.000
_cell.angle_alpha   90.00
_cell.angle_beta   90.00
_cell.angle_gamma   90.00
#
_symmetry.space_group_name_H-M   'P 1'
#
loop_
_entity.id
_entity.type
_entity.pdbx_description
1 polymer ?
#
loop_
_entity_poly.entity_id
_entity_poly.type
_entity_poly.pdbx_seq_one_letter_code
_entity_poly.pdbx_strand_id
1 'polypeptide(L)'
;MALLKDYNESKKEWEGMGAGYIANSDGSNKYTPNDIKTIEDNIDTHEKDYILHAGYGTASGTNAKVITLSPAPTSYKEGMTVAFKNTTQNSGAVTINVNGLGAKTVLKSNGNALSSGNLKANSIYTVRYNGTSFILQGEGGEYGTALASDVLTGKTIGTEEGIVTGTMPNRGAPAQTITTQGGQYNISPGYYSGGSVKAQFTNLTSRNVRDGVNIGGIVGTYKGESIQLVAYDVIDSFFWAAGVTTKQRIIPASANIANKIFLTFNASQGSDPRYGLELPIPFTGKQLYSENKNYSPSLKEYVTKIEHSGNNIIITFTREGWTTVGMNRVIAMIAYS
;
A
#
# COMPACT_ATOMS: atom_id res chain seq x y z
N MET A 1 68.34 -1.63 76.95
CA MET A 1 67.23 -1.26 76.05
C MET A 1 67.82 -0.46 74.90
N ALA A 2 68.17 -1.12 73.79
CA ALA A 2 68.54 -0.43 72.58
C ALA A 2 67.24 -0.08 71.84
N LEU A 3 67.04 1.20 71.57
CA LEU A 3 65.85 1.75 70.93
C LEU A 3 65.75 1.25 69.49
N LEU A 4 64.56 0.80 69.10
CA LEU A 4 64.17 0.48 67.72
C LEU A 4 64.44 1.74 66.87
N LYS A 5 65.51 1.73 66.08
CA LYS A 5 65.63 2.56 64.89
C LYS A 5 65.64 1.62 63.69
N ASP A 6 65.47 2.17 62.49
CA ASP A 6 65.96 1.58 61.24
C ASP A 6 64.93 0.83 60.36
N TYR A 7 63.73 1.40 60.10
CA TYR A 7 63.08 1.10 58.82
C TYR A 7 63.82 1.85 57.71
N ASN A 8 64.38 1.11 56.76
CA ASN A 8 65.11 1.66 55.62
C ASN A 8 64.16 1.92 54.44
N GLU A 9 63.71 3.18 54.29
CA GLU A 9 62.81 3.61 53.21
C GLU A 9 63.33 3.30 51.79
N SER A 10 64.65 3.29 51.59
CA SER A 10 65.23 3.05 50.26
C SER A 10 65.19 1.57 49.84
N LYS A 11 65.29 0.67 50.82
CA LYS A 11 65.30 -0.79 50.61
C LYS A 11 63.98 -1.46 50.98
N LYS A 12 63.07 -0.73 51.63
CA LYS A 12 61.82 -1.21 52.19
C LYS A 12 61.98 -2.38 53.18
N GLU A 13 63.05 -2.36 53.98
CA GLU A 13 63.35 -3.40 54.97
C GLU A 13 63.74 -2.79 56.33
N TRP A 14 63.51 -3.52 57.42
CA TRP A 14 64.01 -3.16 58.76
C TRP A 14 65.44 -3.67 58.96
N GLU A 15 66.39 -2.81 59.35
CA GLU A 15 67.80 -3.16 59.60
C GLU A 15 68.11 -3.25 61.11
N GLY A 16 68.97 -4.19 61.54
CA GLY A 16 69.44 -4.33 62.92
C GLY A 16 69.23 -5.71 63.57
N MET A 17 70.09 -6.07 64.54
CA MET A 17 70.00 -7.31 65.34
C MET A 17 68.75 -7.30 66.23
N GLY A 18 67.60 -7.53 65.61
CA GLY A 18 66.30 -7.38 66.26
C GLY A 18 65.10 -7.39 65.32
N ALA A 19 65.22 -7.84 64.06
CA ALA A 19 64.05 -8.27 63.28
C ALA A 19 63.51 -9.58 63.88
N GLY A 20 63.05 -9.54 65.14
CA GLY A 20 62.53 -10.68 65.87
C GLY A 20 61.36 -11.28 65.11
N TYR A 21 61.41 -12.58 64.89
CA TYR A 21 60.28 -13.29 64.31
C TYR A 21 59.08 -13.17 65.24
N ILE A 22 57.93 -12.77 64.71
CA ILE A 22 56.66 -13.07 65.39
C ILE A 22 56.44 -14.56 65.19
N ALA A 23 56.54 -15.30 66.30
CA ALA A 23 56.36 -16.74 66.32
C ALA A 23 55.02 -17.10 66.96
N ASN A 24 54.38 -18.14 66.45
CA ASN A 24 53.32 -18.83 67.19
C ASN A 24 53.86 -19.29 68.56
N SER A 25 52.97 -19.52 69.54
CA SER A 25 53.39 -20.01 70.87
C SER A 25 54.15 -21.33 70.82
N ASP A 26 54.01 -22.10 69.74
CA ASP A 26 54.71 -23.36 69.46
C ASP A 26 55.96 -23.21 68.56
N GLY A 27 56.26 -21.99 68.08
CA GLY A 27 57.40 -21.69 67.21
C GLY A 27 57.27 -22.15 65.75
N SER A 28 56.09 -22.65 65.33
CA SER A 28 55.89 -23.31 64.03
C SER A 28 55.88 -22.36 62.82
N ASN A 29 55.31 -21.16 62.97
CA ASN A 29 55.32 -20.11 61.94
C ASN A 29 56.14 -18.92 62.45
N LYS A 30 57.08 -18.46 61.62
CA LYS A 30 57.96 -17.33 61.91
C LYS A 30 57.78 -16.28 60.81
N TYR A 31 57.13 -15.17 61.14
CA TYR A 31 57.05 -14.02 60.24
C TYR A 31 58.01 -12.93 60.70
N THR A 32 58.76 -12.36 59.77
CA THR A 32 59.61 -11.20 60.03
C THR A 32 58.79 -9.90 59.91
N PRO A 33 59.23 -8.80 60.52
CA PRO A 33 58.67 -7.47 60.25
C PRO A 33 58.64 -7.11 58.74
N ASN A 34 59.57 -7.64 57.93
CA ASN A 34 59.59 -7.44 56.49
C ASN A 34 58.45 -8.18 55.77
N ASP A 35 58.07 -9.38 56.23
CA ASP A 35 56.93 -10.12 55.68
C ASP A 35 55.62 -9.37 55.94
N ILE A 36 55.47 -8.83 57.15
CA ILE A 36 54.31 -8.00 57.54
C ILE A 36 54.25 -6.74 56.70
N LYS A 37 55.38 -6.03 56.56
CA LYS A 37 55.48 -4.83 55.73
C LYS A 37 55.16 -5.10 54.25
N THR A 38 55.54 -6.27 53.74
CA THR A 38 55.20 -6.69 52.37
C THR A 38 53.70 -6.88 52.21
N ILE A 39 53.04 -7.49 53.21
CA ILE A 39 51.58 -7.64 53.23
C ILE A 39 50.90 -6.28 53.29
N GLU A 40 51.37 -5.36 54.14
CA GLU A 40 50.86 -3.98 54.22
C GLU A 40 50.98 -3.26 52.87
N ASP A 41 52.15 -3.29 52.23
CA ASP A 41 52.37 -2.70 50.90
C ASP A 41 51.45 -3.30 49.83
N ASN A 42 51.20 -4.62 49.89
CA ASN A 42 50.32 -5.32 48.97
C ASN A 42 48.85 -4.93 49.19
N ILE A 43 48.41 -4.81 50.45
CA ILE A 43 47.06 -4.34 50.80
C ILE A 43 46.87 -2.89 50.34
N ASP A 44 47.82 -2.01 50.62
CA ASP A 44 47.80 -0.61 50.18
C ASP A 44 47.73 -0.48 48.66
N THR A 45 48.40 -1.37 47.94
CA THR A 45 48.36 -1.44 46.47
C THR A 45 47.00 -1.94 45.99
N HIS A 46 46.47 -2.99 46.62
CA HIS A 46 45.18 -3.59 46.28
C HIS A 46 43.99 -2.65 46.56
N GLU A 47 44.01 -1.89 47.67
CA GLU A 47 42.99 -0.88 47.99
C GLU A 47 42.91 0.24 46.95
N LYS A 48 44.01 0.51 46.24
CA LYS A 48 44.11 1.52 45.17
C LYS A 48 43.95 0.91 43.78
N ASP A 49 43.70 -0.40 43.67
CA ASP A 49 43.56 -1.11 42.40
C ASP A 49 42.15 -0.97 41.82
N TYR A 50 41.93 0.13 41.11
CA TYR A 50 40.68 0.40 40.42
C TYR A 50 40.48 -0.40 39.12
N ILE A 51 41.41 -1.26 38.72
CA ILE A 51 41.21 -2.18 37.59
C ILE A 51 40.41 -3.40 38.04
N LEU A 52 40.78 -3.94 39.21
CA LEU A 52 40.12 -5.09 39.81
C LEU A 52 38.91 -4.71 40.67
N HIS A 53 38.96 -3.53 41.32
CA HIS A 53 37.88 -3.04 42.18
C HIS A 53 37.19 -1.82 41.58
N ALA A 54 35.86 -1.78 41.64
CA ALA A 54 35.12 -0.61 41.20
C ALA A 54 35.13 0.47 42.29
N GLY A 55 35.75 1.62 42.01
CA GLY A 55 35.64 2.78 42.89
C GLY A 55 34.23 3.34 42.83
N TYR A 56 33.64 3.72 43.97
CA TYR A 56 32.30 4.30 44.03
C TYR A 56 32.34 5.76 44.50
N GLY A 57 31.61 6.63 43.81
CA GLY A 57 31.47 8.03 44.19
C GLY A 57 30.13 8.65 43.78
N THR A 58 29.92 9.91 44.13
CA THR A 58 28.77 10.69 43.64
C THR A 58 29.26 11.66 42.56
N ALA A 59 28.57 11.67 41.41
CA ALA A 59 28.88 12.56 40.31
C ALA A 59 28.07 13.86 40.40
N SER A 60 28.77 14.99 40.47
CA SER A 60 28.18 16.33 40.36
C SER A 60 28.23 16.87 38.92
N GLY A 61 27.48 17.93 38.62
CA GLY A 61 27.43 18.54 37.27
C GLY A 61 26.39 17.88 36.34
N THR A 62 26.16 18.48 35.16
CA THR A 62 25.13 18.02 34.20
C THR A 62 25.71 17.18 33.07
N ASN A 63 26.63 17.72 32.28
CA ASN A 63 27.32 17.01 31.19
C ASN A 63 28.81 16.85 31.49
N ALA A 64 29.45 17.88 32.06
CA ALA A 64 30.76 17.77 32.68
C ALA A 64 30.60 17.26 34.12
N LYS A 65 30.93 16.00 34.35
CA LYS A 65 30.81 15.33 35.64
C LYS A 65 32.11 15.36 36.40
N VAL A 66 32.03 15.53 37.72
CA VAL A 66 33.16 15.39 38.64
C VAL A 66 32.86 14.30 39.64
N ILE A 67 33.80 13.37 39.83
CA ILE A 67 33.70 12.26 40.78
C ILE A 67 34.95 12.29 41.65
N THR A 68 34.77 12.17 42.97
CA THR A 68 35.89 12.02 43.91
C THR A 68 35.84 10.61 44.50
N LEU A 69 36.91 9.85 44.29
CA LEU A 69 37.12 8.52 44.85
C LEU A 69 38.10 8.59 46.02
N SER A 70 37.96 7.65 46.95
CA SER A 70 38.86 7.45 48.09
C SER A 70 39.14 5.95 48.20
N PRO A 71 40.41 5.49 48.08
CA PRO A 71 41.63 6.29 47.87
C PRO A 71 41.68 7.06 46.54
N ALA A 72 42.35 8.22 46.50
CA ALA A 72 42.43 9.00 45.25
C ALA A 72 43.36 8.31 44.22
N PRO A 73 42.90 8.01 42.99
CA PRO A 73 43.78 7.54 41.93
C PRO A 73 44.75 8.64 41.49
N THR A 74 45.99 8.27 41.14
CA THR A 74 47.02 9.22 40.67
C THR A 74 47.05 9.40 39.16
N SER A 75 46.46 8.47 38.40
CA SER A 75 46.33 8.52 36.95
C SER A 75 45.21 7.61 36.46
N TYR A 76 44.76 7.83 35.22
CA TYR A 76 43.88 6.87 34.55
C TYR A 76 44.70 5.69 34.03
N LYS A 77 44.28 4.48 34.39
CA LYS A 77 44.82 3.23 33.83
C LYS A 77 43.76 2.56 32.96
N GLU A 78 44.15 2.01 31.83
CA GLU A 78 43.24 1.21 31.01
C GLU A 78 42.65 0.06 31.83
N GLY A 79 41.35 -0.19 31.69
CA GLY A 79 40.59 -1.13 32.52
C GLY A 79 40.07 -0.55 33.84
N MET A 80 40.47 0.67 34.22
CA MET A 80 39.98 1.33 35.43
C MET A 80 38.45 1.43 35.43
N THR A 81 37.83 0.99 36.52
CA THR A 81 36.39 0.95 36.70
C THR A 81 35.94 2.02 37.69
N VAL A 82 34.92 2.79 37.31
CA VAL A 82 34.30 3.80 38.18
C VAL A 82 32.79 3.55 38.19
N ALA A 83 32.27 3.23 39.36
CA ALA A 83 30.85 3.24 39.65
C ALA A 83 30.46 4.59 40.27
N PHE A 84 29.30 5.12 39.92
CA PHE A 84 28.87 6.39 40.50
C PHE A 84 27.36 6.56 40.56
N LYS A 85 26.89 7.23 41.61
CA LYS A 85 25.55 7.80 41.66
C LYS A 85 25.53 9.10 40.87
N ASN A 86 24.70 9.17 39.83
CA ASN A 86 24.53 10.39 39.04
C ASN A 86 23.50 11.32 39.68
N THR A 87 23.87 12.55 40.04
CA THR A 87 22.92 13.47 40.70
C THR A 87 22.00 14.19 39.73
N THR A 88 22.47 14.51 38.52
CA THR A 88 21.72 15.33 37.55
C THR A 88 21.66 14.65 36.20
N GLN A 89 20.47 14.62 35.58
CA GLN A 89 20.33 14.03 34.26
C GLN A 89 21.20 14.76 33.23
N ASN A 90 21.88 14.04 32.35
CA ASN A 90 22.63 14.66 31.26
C ASN A 90 21.68 15.19 30.16
N SER A 91 22.09 16.25 29.48
CA SER A 91 21.37 16.85 28.35
C SER A 91 22.04 16.63 26.99
N GLY A 92 23.18 15.95 26.97
CA GLY A 92 23.96 15.64 25.78
C GLY A 92 25.20 14.81 26.10
N ALA A 93 26.25 14.95 25.31
CA ALA A 93 27.53 14.27 25.50
C ALA A 93 28.11 14.54 26.90
N VAL A 94 28.70 13.50 27.51
CA VAL A 94 29.16 13.53 28.90
C VAL A 94 30.68 13.40 28.95
N THR A 95 31.29 14.11 29.89
CA THR A 95 32.69 13.89 30.32
C THR A 95 32.73 13.62 31.82
N ILE A 96 33.71 12.84 32.28
CA ILE A 96 33.97 12.57 33.70
C ILE A 96 35.39 13.01 34.02
N ASN A 97 35.55 13.81 35.07
CA ASN A 97 36.83 14.14 35.70
C ASN A 97 36.88 13.47 37.09
N VAL A 98 37.77 12.51 37.26
CA VAL A 98 37.94 11.75 38.50
C VAL A 98 39.08 12.38 39.28
N ASN A 99 38.82 12.84 40.51
CA ASN A 99 39.82 13.42 41.42
C ASN A 99 40.70 14.52 40.77
N GLY A 100 40.22 15.22 39.75
CA GLY A 100 40.98 16.27 39.06
C GLY A 100 42.04 15.77 38.06
N LEU A 101 42.07 14.48 37.73
CA LEU A 101 43.02 13.89 36.77
C LEU A 101 42.86 14.36 35.32
N GLY A 102 41.76 15.05 35.02
CA GLY A 102 41.43 15.58 33.70
C GLY A 102 40.15 14.97 33.14
N ALA A 103 39.36 15.76 32.42
CA ALA A 103 38.09 15.29 31.88
C ALA A 103 38.28 14.28 30.73
N LYS A 104 37.61 13.14 30.82
CA LYS A 104 37.55 12.10 29.76
C LYS A 104 36.14 11.95 29.26
N THR A 105 35.96 11.80 27.96
CA THR A 105 34.66 11.54 27.32
C THR A 105 34.06 10.22 27.79
N VAL A 106 32.74 10.19 27.94
CA VAL A 106 31.98 8.96 28.16
C VAL A 106 31.30 8.59 26.85
N LEU A 107 31.50 7.35 26.42
CA LEU A 107 30.92 6.78 25.22
C LEU A 107 30.07 5.55 25.59
N LYS A 108 29.17 5.21 24.69
CA LYS A 108 28.49 3.92 24.67
C LYS A 108 29.45 2.82 24.22
N SER A 109 29.07 1.55 24.40
CA SER A 109 29.85 0.41 23.93
C SER A 109 30.02 0.37 22.39
N ASN A 110 29.10 0.99 21.65
CA ASN A 110 29.18 1.14 20.19
C ASN A 110 30.09 2.31 19.72
N GLY A 111 30.72 3.04 20.66
CA GLY A 111 31.61 4.16 20.36
C GLY A 111 30.93 5.52 20.18
N ASN A 112 29.59 5.59 20.16
CA ASN A 112 28.88 6.86 20.08
C ASN A 112 28.91 7.62 21.41
N ALA A 113 28.77 8.94 21.32
CA ALA A 113 28.58 9.79 22.49
C ALA A 113 27.22 9.54 23.16
N LEU A 114 27.15 9.77 24.47
CA LEU A 114 25.88 9.77 25.19
C LEU A 114 24.97 10.89 24.68
N SER A 115 23.68 10.59 24.62
CA SER A 115 22.58 11.52 24.33
C SER A 115 21.84 11.92 25.60
N SER A 116 21.05 12.98 25.51
CA SER A 116 20.20 13.46 26.61
C SER A 116 19.41 12.30 27.23
N GLY A 117 19.44 12.20 28.56
CA GLY A 117 18.67 11.19 29.29
C GLY A 117 19.32 9.82 29.44
N ASN A 118 20.47 9.53 28.81
CA ASN A 118 21.16 8.25 29.01
C ASN A 118 21.66 8.04 30.45
N LEU A 119 22.01 9.13 31.15
CA LEU A 119 22.29 9.11 32.59
C LEU A 119 21.15 9.81 33.33
N LYS A 120 20.20 9.05 33.87
CA LYS A 120 19.11 9.55 34.70
C LYS A 120 19.63 10.06 36.05
N ALA A 121 18.94 11.04 36.61
CA ALA A 121 19.22 11.53 37.95
C ALA A 121 18.90 10.44 39.00
N ASN A 122 19.70 10.37 40.05
CA ASN A 122 19.61 9.42 41.16
C ASN A 122 19.79 7.93 40.80
N SER A 123 20.26 7.61 39.60
CA SER A 123 20.63 6.26 39.18
C SER A 123 22.13 5.98 39.37
N ILE A 124 22.49 4.70 39.42
CA ILE A 124 23.88 4.24 39.54
C ILE A 124 24.34 3.71 38.19
N TYR A 125 25.53 4.12 37.78
CA TYR A 125 26.16 3.70 36.53
C TYR A 125 27.56 3.20 36.79
N THR A 126 28.03 2.28 35.94
CA THR A 126 29.41 1.81 35.93
C THR A 126 30.03 2.17 34.59
N VAL A 127 31.23 2.75 34.61
CA VAL A 127 32.02 3.02 33.41
C VAL A 127 33.39 2.34 33.53
N ARG A 128 33.99 1.97 32.40
CA ARG A 128 35.35 1.43 32.34
C ARG A 128 36.22 2.22 31.36
N TYR A 129 37.39 2.66 31.79
CA TYR A 129 38.32 3.43 30.96
C TYR A 129 39.02 2.52 29.94
N ASN A 130 39.02 2.90 28.66
CA ASN A 130 39.63 2.12 27.57
C ASN A 130 40.99 2.67 27.10
N GLY A 131 41.66 3.49 27.90
CA GLY A 131 42.90 4.17 27.52
C GLY A 131 42.68 5.57 26.92
N THR A 132 41.48 5.88 26.42
CA THR A 132 41.14 7.21 25.86
C THR A 132 39.86 7.81 26.47
N SER A 133 38.80 7.01 26.55
CA SER A 133 37.45 7.38 26.98
C SER A 133 36.94 6.40 28.04
N PHE A 134 35.93 6.82 28.79
CA PHE A 134 35.12 5.94 29.61
C PHE A 134 34.02 5.28 28.77
N ILE A 135 33.83 3.97 28.94
CA ILE A 135 32.77 3.21 28.27
C ILE A 135 31.68 2.88 29.29
N LEU A 136 30.47 3.38 29.06
CA LEU A 136 29.29 3.08 29.87
C LEU A 136 28.97 1.58 29.79
N GLN A 137 28.86 0.94 30.95
CA GLN A 137 28.51 -0.46 31.08
C GLN A 137 27.01 -0.59 31.32
N GLY A 138 26.36 -1.50 30.59
CA GLY A 138 24.97 -1.88 30.86
C GLY A 138 23.91 -0.81 30.54
N GLU A 139 24.12 0.01 29.50
CA GLU A 139 23.13 1.01 29.04
C GLU A 139 21.75 0.38 28.68
N GLY A 140 21.69 -0.93 28.44
CA GLY A 140 20.58 -1.53 27.71
C GLY A 140 20.75 -1.30 26.21
N GLY A 141 20.00 -2.02 25.39
CA GLY A 141 20.04 -1.82 23.93
C GLY A 141 19.41 -0.49 23.54
N GLU A 142 19.82 0.05 22.39
CA GLU A 142 19.16 1.23 21.82
C GLU A 142 17.72 0.88 21.41
N TYR A 143 16.78 1.76 21.73
CA TYR A 143 15.41 1.67 21.27
C TYR A 143 15.27 2.33 19.89
N GLY A 144 14.51 1.72 18.99
CA GLY A 144 14.21 2.30 17.67
C GLY A 144 13.23 3.47 17.74
N THR A 145 12.82 3.99 16.58
CA THR A 145 11.86 5.12 16.48
C THR A 145 10.40 4.69 16.44
N ALA A 146 10.10 3.40 16.64
CA ALA A 146 8.74 2.89 16.58
C ALA A 146 7.90 3.42 17.75
N LEU A 147 6.71 3.92 17.45
CA LEU A 147 5.72 4.35 18.42
C LEU A 147 4.69 3.23 18.67
N ALA A 148 3.86 3.41 19.70
CA ALA A 148 2.73 2.52 19.94
C ALA A 148 1.80 2.41 18.70
N SER A 149 1.68 3.47 17.89
CA SER A 149 0.90 3.49 16.65
C SER A 149 1.50 2.66 15.52
N ASP A 150 2.79 2.32 15.61
CA ASP A 150 3.52 1.56 14.58
C ASP A 150 3.51 0.05 14.87
N VAL A 151 2.98 -0.35 16.03
CA VAL A 151 3.03 -1.71 16.54
C VAL A 151 1.61 -2.27 16.65
N LEU A 152 1.42 -3.49 16.17
CA LEU A 152 0.13 -4.18 16.20
C LEU A 152 -0.47 -4.26 17.62
N THR A 153 -1.79 -4.09 17.72
CA THR A 153 -2.54 -4.30 18.97
C THR A 153 -2.21 -5.66 19.58
N GLY A 154 -1.88 -5.67 20.88
CA GLY A 154 -1.50 -6.86 21.63
C GLY A 154 -0.03 -7.29 21.46
N LYS A 155 0.74 -6.63 20.61
CA LYS A 155 2.21 -6.70 20.61
C LYS A 155 2.79 -5.58 21.46
N THR A 156 4.03 -5.73 21.89
CA THR A 156 4.73 -4.74 22.73
C THR A 156 6.06 -4.37 22.11
N ILE A 157 6.55 -3.17 22.46
CA ILE A 157 7.89 -2.67 22.15
C ILE A 157 8.54 -2.13 23.42
N GLY A 158 9.87 -2.23 23.51
CA GLY A 158 10.64 -1.53 24.53
C GLY A 158 10.89 -0.08 24.11
N THR A 159 10.80 0.83 25.06
CA THR A 159 11.14 2.25 24.92
C THR A 159 11.94 2.71 26.13
N GLU A 160 12.48 3.93 26.07
CA GLU A 160 13.15 4.58 27.21
C GLU A 160 12.25 4.75 28.45
N GLU A 161 10.92 4.74 28.26
CA GLU A 161 9.93 4.83 29.33
C GLU A 161 9.44 3.45 29.80
N GLY A 162 9.98 2.38 29.22
CA GLY A 162 9.61 0.99 29.49
C GLY A 162 8.84 0.34 28.35
N ILE A 163 8.16 -0.76 28.65
CA ILE A 163 7.42 -1.53 27.66
C ILE A 163 6.09 -0.83 27.34
N VAL A 164 5.85 -0.60 26.05
CA VAL A 164 4.62 0.03 25.55
C VAL A 164 3.84 -0.98 24.70
N THR A 165 2.52 -1.02 24.88
CA THR A 165 1.61 -1.87 24.09
C THR A 165 1.24 -1.18 22.78
N GLY A 166 1.33 -1.92 21.68
CA GLY A 166 0.95 -1.46 20.36
C GLY A 166 -0.55 -1.16 20.23
N THR A 167 -0.86 -0.23 19.36
CA THR A 167 -2.22 0.31 19.11
C THR A 167 -2.64 0.20 17.65
N MET A 168 -1.74 -0.23 16.74
CA MET A 168 -2.06 -0.38 15.32
C MET A 168 -3.11 -1.49 15.12
N PRO A 169 -4.30 -1.18 14.58
CA PRO A 169 -5.31 -2.19 14.33
C PRO A 169 -4.88 -3.14 13.21
N ASN A 170 -5.11 -4.44 13.40
CA ASN A 170 -5.06 -5.42 12.30
C ASN A 170 -6.40 -5.43 11.57
N ARG A 171 -6.40 -5.07 10.29
CA ARG A 171 -7.58 -4.98 9.42
C ARG A 171 -7.78 -6.22 8.55
N GLY A 172 -6.86 -7.20 8.63
CA GLY A 172 -6.91 -8.42 7.83
C GLY A 172 -6.74 -8.15 6.33
N ALA A 173 -7.35 -9.00 5.50
CA ALA A 173 -7.32 -8.87 4.05
C ALA A 173 -8.55 -8.10 3.54
N PRO A 174 -8.38 -7.00 2.77
CA PRO A 174 -9.52 -6.37 2.12
C PRO A 174 -10.13 -7.34 1.08
N ALA A 175 -11.45 -7.51 1.13
CA ALA A 175 -12.21 -8.41 0.25
C ALA A 175 -13.47 -7.73 -0.34
N GLN A 176 -13.42 -6.41 -0.55
CA GLN A 176 -14.56 -5.65 -1.03
C GLN A 176 -14.76 -5.81 -2.54
N THR A 177 -16.03 -5.92 -2.96
CA THR A 177 -16.43 -5.84 -4.36
C THR A 177 -17.22 -4.56 -4.62
N ILE A 178 -16.76 -3.75 -5.58
CA ILE A 178 -17.43 -2.53 -6.05
C ILE A 178 -18.35 -2.91 -7.21
N THR A 179 -19.65 -2.65 -7.06
CA THR A 179 -20.70 -3.04 -8.01
C THR A 179 -21.44 -1.86 -8.65
N THR A 180 -21.11 -0.63 -8.26
CA THR A 180 -21.77 0.60 -8.75
C THR A 180 -20.80 1.51 -9.49
N GLN A 181 -21.29 2.22 -10.49
CA GLN A 181 -20.50 3.23 -11.19
C GLN A 181 -20.11 4.33 -10.18
N GLY A 182 -18.81 4.62 -10.09
CA GLY A 182 -18.28 5.58 -9.12
C GLY A 182 -18.21 5.06 -7.68
N GLY A 183 -18.48 3.77 -7.43
CA GLY A 183 -18.33 3.18 -6.10
C GLY A 183 -16.88 3.25 -5.62
N GLN A 184 -16.71 3.53 -4.33
CA GLN A 184 -15.40 3.67 -3.68
C GLN A 184 -15.34 2.79 -2.43
N TYR A 185 -14.14 2.33 -2.09
CA TYR A 185 -13.87 1.63 -0.83
C TYR A 185 -12.75 2.36 -0.08
N ASN A 186 -13.10 2.97 1.05
CA ASN A 186 -12.16 3.72 1.87
C ASN A 186 -11.35 2.77 2.76
N ILE A 187 -10.03 2.78 2.57
CA ILE A 187 -9.10 1.99 3.37
C ILE A 187 -8.70 2.83 4.59
N SER A 188 -9.06 2.37 5.78
CA SER A 188 -8.67 3.03 7.04
C SER A 188 -7.20 2.73 7.39
N PRO A 189 -6.52 3.57 8.18
CA PRO A 189 -5.20 3.22 8.69
C PRO A 189 -5.19 1.91 9.50
N GLY A 190 -4.07 1.19 9.41
CA GLY A 190 -3.82 -0.07 10.09
C GLY A 190 -2.98 -1.03 9.26
N TYR A 191 -2.73 -2.22 9.81
CA TYR A 191 -2.04 -3.29 9.11
C TYR A 191 -3.02 -4.10 8.27
N TYR A 192 -2.65 -4.36 7.02
CA TYR A 192 -3.38 -5.24 6.11
C TYR A 192 -2.49 -6.42 5.73
N SER A 193 -2.98 -7.64 5.86
CA SER A 193 -2.24 -8.87 5.57
C SER A 193 -2.05 -9.15 4.06
N GLY A 194 -2.21 -8.13 3.21
CA GLY A 194 -2.45 -8.27 1.77
C GLY A 194 -3.92 -8.58 1.45
N GLY A 195 -4.33 -8.34 0.21
CA GLY A 195 -5.69 -8.60 -0.29
C GLY A 195 -5.98 -7.84 -1.58
N SER A 196 -7.24 -7.80 -2.01
CA SER A 196 -7.63 -7.10 -3.24
C SER A 196 -9.02 -6.47 -3.13
N VAL A 197 -9.20 -5.34 -3.80
CA VAL A 197 -10.52 -4.74 -4.02
C VAL A 197 -10.88 -5.01 -5.47
N LYS A 198 -12.03 -5.65 -5.70
CA LYS A 198 -12.49 -6.03 -7.04
C LYS A 198 -13.59 -5.08 -7.51
N ALA A 199 -13.55 -4.64 -8.75
CA ALA A 199 -14.71 -4.06 -9.41
C ALA A 199 -15.40 -5.15 -10.24
N GLN A 200 -16.70 -5.38 -10.01
CA GLN A 200 -17.46 -6.38 -10.74
C GLN A 200 -18.88 -5.87 -11.00
N PHE A 201 -19.22 -5.73 -12.28
CA PHE A 201 -20.52 -5.24 -12.74
C PHE A 201 -21.24 -6.36 -13.48
N THR A 202 -22.34 -6.85 -12.91
CA THR A 202 -23.07 -8.01 -13.46
C THR A 202 -23.58 -7.79 -14.88
N ASN A 203 -23.92 -6.54 -15.23
CA ASN A 203 -24.43 -6.16 -16.55
C ASN A 203 -23.36 -5.74 -17.55
N LEU A 204 -22.07 -5.70 -17.17
CA LEU A 204 -20.98 -5.41 -18.08
C LEU A 204 -20.66 -6.66 -18.90
N THR A 205 -21.47 -6.90 -19.93
CA THR A 205 -21.33 -7.98 -20.89
C THR A 205 -21.19 -7.38 -22.28
N SER A 206 -20.53 -8.08 -23.22
CA SER A 206 -20.35 -7.59 -24.60
C SER A 206 -21.67 -7.25 -25.29
N ARG A 207 -22.75 -7.99 -25.00
CA ARG A 207 -24.10 -7.73 -25.52
C ARG A 207 -24.72 -6.41 -25.04
N ASN A 208 -24.30 -5.89 -23.88
CA ASN A 208 -24.82 -4.63 -23.34
C ASN A 208 -23.93 -3.43 -23.70
N VAL A 209 -22.77 -3.67 -24.33
CA VAL A 209 -21.81 -2.64 -24.71
C VAL A 209 -21.87 -2.45 -26.22
N ARG A 210 -21.91 -1.18 -26.65
CA ARG A 210 -21.97 -0.80 -28.07
C ARG A 210 -20.83 -1.46 -28.87
N ASP A 211 -21.16 -1.94 -30.07
CA ASP A 211 -20.22 -2.61 -30.98
C ASP A 211 -18.90 -1.84 -31.13
N GLY A 212 -17.79 -2.53 -30.90
CA GLY A 212 -16.44 -1.98 -30.99
C GLY A 212 -15.97 -1.16 -29.77
N VAL A 213 -16.83 -0.85 -28.79
CA VAL A 213 -16.42 -0.14 -27.56
C VAL A 213 -15.79 -1.14 -26.57
N ASN A 214 -14.61 -0.83 -26.04
CA ASN A 214 -13.93 -1.63 -25.01
C ASN A 214 -14.10 -0.99 -23.63
N ILE A 215 -14.67 -1.74 -22.68
CA ILE A 215 -14.75 -1.33 -21.27
C ILE A 215 -14.07 -2.42 -20.43
N GLY A 216 -12.88 -2.12 -19.90
CA GLY A 216 -12.17 -3.02 -18.98
C GLY A 216 -11.83 -4.40 -19.56
N GLY A 217 -11.63 -4.50 -20.88
CA GLY A 217 -11.33 -5.76 -21.59
C GLY A 217 -12.55 -6.42 -22.24
N ILE A 218 -13.76 -5.93 -21.96
CA ILE A 218 -14.99 -6.42 -22.59
C ILE A 218 -15.28 -5.54 -23.81
N VAL A 219 -15.06 -6.11 -25.01
CA VAL A 219 -15.38 -5.48 -26.29
C VAL A 219 -16.85 -5.70 -26.62
N GLY A 220 -17.57 -4.62 -26.89
CA GLY A 220 -19.00 -4.62 -27.18
C GLY A 220 -19.35 -5.25 -28.52
N THR A 221 -20.53 -5.86 -28.57
CA THR A 221 -21.14 -6.48 -29.76
C THR A 221 -22.56 -5.98 -30.03
N TYR A 222 -23.05 -5.01 -29.24
CA TYR A 222 -24.38 -4.45 -29.42
C TYR A 222 -24.44 -3.52 -30.63
N LYS A 223 -25.12 -3.97 -31.68
CA LYS A 223 -25.28 -3.22 -32.95
C LYS A 223 -26.61 -2.48 -33.07
N GLY A 224 -27.49 -2.57 -32.06
CA GLY A 224 -28.89 -2.12 -32.16
C GLY A 224 -29.78 -3.14 -32.88
N GLU A 225 -31.10 -2.92 -32.86
CA GLU A 225 -32.07 -3.69 -33.66
C GLU A 225 -31.94 -3.26 -35.13
N SER A 226 -31.88 -4.22 -36.07
CA SER A 226 -31.68 -3.94 -37.49
C SER A 226 -32.67 -4.73 -38.34
N ILE A 227 -33.47 -4.02 -39.15
CA ILE A 227 -34.41 -4.63 -40.10
C ILE A 227 -33.65 -5.19 -41.30
N GLN A 228 -33.75 -6.50 -41.54
CA GLN A 228 -33.24 -7.16 -42.75
C GLN A 228 -34.37 -7.32 -43.77
N LEU A 229 -34.30 -6.59 -44.89
CA LEU A 229 -35.32 -6.66 -45.93
C LEU A 229 -35.08 -7.90 -46.82
N VAL A 230 -35.86 -8.96 -46.63
CA VAL A 230 -35.84 -10.15 -47.50
C VAL A 230 -36.72 -9.88 -48.71
N ALA A 231 -36.13 -9.81 -49.91
CA ALA A 231 -36.91 -9.71 -51.15
C ALA A 231 -37.78 -10.96 -51.34
N TYR A 232 -39.04 -10.78 -51.71
CA TYR A 232 -39.90 -11.89 -52.16
C TYR A 232 -40.32 -11.65 -53.61
N ASP A 233 -40.26 -12.69 -54.44
CA ASP A 233 -40.82 -12.67 -55.79
C ASP A 233 -42.34 -12.66 -55.71
N VAL A 234 -43.00 -11.78 -56.47
CA VAL A 234 -44.46 -11.74 -56.59
C VAL A 234 -44.92 -13.01 -57.32
N ILE A 235 -45.73 -13.84 -56.66
CA ILE A 235 -46.37 -15.01 -57.26
C ILE A 235 -47.49 -14.51 -58.19
N ASP A 236 -47.27 -14.65 -59.49
CA ASP A 236 -48.23 -14.68 -60.60
C ASP A 236 -49.37 -13.64 -60.60
N SER A 237 -49.13 -12.50 -61.26
CA SER A 237 -50.23 -11.67 -61.80
C SER A 237 -50.73 -12.28 -63.12
N PHE A 238 -51.90 -12.94 -63.08
CA PHE A 238 -52.55 -13.52 -64.26
C PHE A 238 -53.30 -12.42 -65.03
N PHE A 239 -52.75 -11.95 -66.15
CA PHE A 239 -53.43 -11.01 -67.06
C PHE A 239 -54.13 -11.78 -68.17
N TRP A 240 -55.47 -11.82 -68.18
CA TRP A 240 -56.22 -12.18 -69.38
C TRP A 240 -56.29 -10.94 -70.28
N ALA A 241 -55.30 -10.79 -71.14
CA ALA A 241 -55.41 -10.05 -72.40
C ALA A 241 -54.32 -10.58 -73.33
N ALA A 242 -54.74 -11.39 -74.32
CA ALA A 242 -53.94 -11.88 -75.44
C ALA A 242 -52.46 -12.24 -75.14
N GLY A 243 -52.24 -13.40 -74.50
CA GLY A 243 -51.01 -14.19 -74.69
C GLY A 243 -49.68 -13.65 -74.15
N VAL A 244 -49.67 -12.64 -73.27
CA VAL A 244 -48.41 -12.11 -72.69
C VAL A 244 -48.37 -12.27 -71.17
N THR A 245 -47.50 -13.14 -70.68
CA THR A 245 -47.13 -13.24 -69.26
C THR A 245 -45.98 -12.26 -68.98
N THR A 246 -46.20 -11.22 -68.17
CA THR A 246 -45.08 -10.36 -67.69
C THR A 246 -44.81 -10.63 -66.21
N LYS A 247 -43.56 -10.98 -65.89
CA LYS A 247 -43.08 -11.09 -64.50
C LYS A 247 -42.67 -9.71 -64.01
N GLN A 248 -43.34 -9.18 -62.98
CA GLN A 248 -42.87 -7.98 -62.28
C GLN A 248 -41.91 -8.39 -61.16
N ARG A 249 -40.65 -7.99 -61.28
CA ARG A 249 -39.62 -8.21 -60.25
C ARG A 249 -39.59 -6.99 -59.33
N ILE A 250 -39.89 -7.18 -58.06
CA ILE A 250 -39.64 -6.16 -57.03
C ILE A 250 -38.14 -6.23 -56.69
N ILE A 251 -37.41 -5.15 -56.96
CA ILE A 251 -36.00 -5.03 -56.59
C ILE A 251 -35.95 -4.06 -55.42
N PRO A 252 -35.71 -4.52 -54.18
CA PRO A 252 -35.51 -3.59 -53.07
C PRO A 252 -34.21 -2.82 -53.32
N ALA A 253 -34.31 -1.50 -53.44
CA ALA A 253 -33.14 -0.63 -53.44
C ALA A 253 -32.64 -0.57 -51.99
N SER A 254 -31.59 -1.34 -51.71
CA SER A 254 -30.92 -1.40 -50.41
C SER A 254 -30.23 -0.06 -50.13
N ALA A 255 -30.96 0.91 -49.59
CA ALA A 255 -30.39 2.09 -48.97
C ALA A 255 -30.99 2.21 -47.56
N ASN A 256 -30.33 1.59 -46.58
CA ASN A 256 -30.53 1.89 -45.16
C ASN A 256 -30.06 3.33 -44.92
N ILE A 257 -30.94 4.29 -45.17
CA ILE A 257 -30.77 5.67 -44.72
C ILE A 257 -31.60 5.79 -43.45
N ALA A 258 -30.97 6.23 -42.37
CA ALA A 258 -31.51 6.31 -41.01
C ALA A 258 -33.05 6.45 -40.93
N ASN A 259 -33.69 5.47 -40.29
CA ASN A 259 -35.12 5.42 -39.95
C ASN A 259 -36.12 5.41 -41.13
N LYS A 260 -35.69 5.05 -42.35
CA LYS A 260 -36.56 5.02 -43.53
C LYS A 260 -36.35 3.74 -44.37
N ILE A 261 -37.43 3.18 -44.89
CA ILE A 261 -37.40 2.13 -45.93
C ILE A 261 -37.93 2.71 -47.24
N PHE A 262 -37.19 2.52 -48.34
CA PHE A 262 -37.59 2.89 -49.69
C PHE A 262 -37.93 1.64 -50.52
N LEU A 263 -39.17 1.54 -51.02
CA LEU A 263 -39.55 0.51 -52.00
C LEU A 263 -39.69 1.14 -53.39
N THR A 264 -39.06 0.55 -54.41
CA THR A 264 -39.17 0.99 -55.80
C THR A 264 -39.88 -0.06 -56.66
N PHE A 265 -40.86 0.36 -57.45
CA PHE A 265 -41.58 -0.51 -58.40
C PHE A 265 -41.30 -0.07 -59.84
N ASN A 266 -41.02 -1.03 -60.73
CA ASN A 266 -40.90 -0.82 -62.18
C ASN A 266 -42.12 -1.43 -62.88
N ALA A 267 -42.92 -0.60 -63.54
CA ALA A 267 -43.96 -1.08 -64.45
C ALA A 267 -43.37 -1.21 -65.86
N SER A 268 -43.17 -2.43 -66.36
CA SER A 268 -42.67 -2.61 -67.73
C SER A 268 -43.81 -2.44 -68.72
N GLN A 269 -43.90 -1.27 -69.36
CA GLN A 269 -44.32 -1.08 -70.77
C GLN A 269 -44.21 0.42 -71.10
N GLY A 270 -43.18 0.81 -71.88
CA GLY A 270 -43.04 2.12 -72.51
C GLY A 270 -42.77 3.30 -71.56
N SER A 271 -41.62 3.96 -71.72
CA SER A 271 -41.21 5.22 -71.06
C SER A 271 -41.80 5.49 -69.66
N ASP A 272 -41.24 4.78 -68.66
CA ASP A 272 -41.23 4.97 -67.18
C ASP A 272 -42.44 5.64 -66.50
N PRO A 273 -42.94 5.03 -65.40
CA PRO A 273 -42.59 5.62 -64.10
C PRO A 273 -42.04 4.61 -63.09
N ARG A 274 -40.99 5.03 -62.36
CA ARG A 274 -40.54 4.40 -61.13
C ARG A 274 -41.35 4.98 -59.98
N TYR A 275 -41.97 4.11 -59.19
CA TYR A 275 -42.73 4.57 -58.03
C TYR A 275 -41.97 4.30 -56.74
N GLY A 276 -41.77 5.33 -55.92
CA GLY A 276 -41.13 5.25 -54.60
C GLY A 276 -42.14 5.29 -53.46
N LEU A 277 -42.00 4.40 -52.48
CA LEU A 277 -42.72 4.45 -51.20
C LEU A 277 -41.72 4.61 -50.05
N GLU A 278 -41.88 5.66 -49.24
CA GLU A 278 -41.08 5.89 -48.04
C GLU A 278 -41.89 5.57 -46.77
N LEU A 279 -41.26 4.84 -45.86
CA LEU A 279 -41.86 4.33 -44.63
C LEU A 279 -41.05 4.78 -43.39
N PRO A 280 -41.61 5.60 -42.47
CA PRO A 280 -40.90 6.12 -41.29
C PRO A 280 -40.85 5.14 -40.10
N ILE A 281 -39.73 5.09 -39.37
CA ILE A 281 -39.51 4.23 -38.18
C ILE A 281 -39.45 5.10 -36.90
N PRO A 282 -40.15 4.76 -35.79
CA PRO A 282 -41.04 3.60 -35.58
C PRO A 282 -42.46 3.81 -36.15
N PHE A 283 -43.07 2.73 -36.65
CA PHE A 283 -44.42 2.77 -37.23
C PHE A 283 -45.49 2.88 -36.14
N THR A 284 -45.98 4.11 -35.90
CA THR A 284 -47.21 4.36 -35.15
C THR A 284 -48.25 4.98 -36.08
N GLY A 285 -48.82 4.15 -36.96
CA GLY A 285 -49.99 4.51 -37.77
C GLY A 285 -49.74 5.46 -38.96
N LYS A 286 -50.43 5.15 -40.05
CA LYS A 286 -50.89 5.94 -41.22
C LYS A 286 -50.09 7.15 -41.79
N GLN A 287 -48.85 7.44 -41.42
CA GLN A 287 -48.06 8.48 -42.09
C GLN A 287 -47.13 7.88 -43.15
N LEU A 288 -47.56 7.97 -44.41
CA LEU A 288 -46.75 7.75 -45.60
C LEU A 288 -46.29 9.10 -46.14
N TYR A 289 -44.97 9.25 -46.37
CA TYR A 289 -44.39 10.34 -47.14
C TYR A 289 -44.05 9.80 -48.54
N SER A 290 -44.35 10.56 -49.59
CA SER A 290 -43.92 10.24 -50.95
C SER A 290 -43.33 11.50 -51.57
N GLU A 291 -42.05 11.49 -51.89
CA GLU A 291 -41.43 12.54 -52.68
C GLU A 291 -41.46 12.12 -54.15
N ASN A 292 -42.36 12.73 -54.92
CA ASN A 292 -42.62 12.38 -56.31
C ASN A 292 -41.66 13.17 -57.20
N LYS A 293 -40.64 12.54 -57.77
CA LYS A 293 -39.93 13.13 -58.93
C LYS A 293 -40.54 12.58 -60.21
N ASN A 294 -41.63 13.25 -60.59
CA ASN A 294 -42.26 13.35 -61.92
C ASN A 294 -43.30 12.30 -62.35
N TYR A 295 -44.50 12.85 -62.61
CA TYR A 295 -45.68 12.40 -63.37
C TYR A 295 -46.47 11.15 -62.90
N SER A 296 -47.80 11.35 -62.77
CA SER A 296 -48.90 10.41 -62.41
C SER A 296 -49.26 10.29 -60.89
N PRO A 297 -50.55 10.04 -60.53
CA PRO A 297 -51.07 10.23 -59.18
C PRO A 297 -50.40 9.32 -58.15
N SER A 298 -50.34 9.81 -56.91
CA SER A 298 -49.53 9.22 -55.84
C SER A 298 -49.95 7.78 -55.53
N LEU A 299 -48.99 6.84 -55.40
CA LEU A 299 -49.26 5.44 -55.00
C LEU A 299 -50.07 5.32 -53.69
N LYS A 300 -50.04 6.35 -52.85
CA LYS A 300 -50.81 6.48 -51.61
C LYS A 300 -52.31 6.29 -51.84
N GLU A 301 -52.83 6.69 -53.00
CA GLU A 301 -54.25 6.58 -53.34
C GLU A 301 -54.70 5.14 -53.58
N TYR A 302 -53.75 4.22 -53.81
CA TYR A 302 -54.03 2.82 -54.14
C TYR A 302 -53.72 1.84 -53.01
N VAL A 303 -53.24 2.29 -51.85
CA VAL A 303 -53.01 1.39 -50.70
C VAL A 303 -54.35 1.11 -50.01
N THR A 304 -54.82 -0.14 -50.07
CA THR A 304 -56.12 -0.52 -49.49
C THR A 304 -56.01 -1.23 -48.15
N LYS A 305 -54.87 -1.85 -47.84
CA LYS A 305 -54.67 -2.57 -46.59
C LYS A 305 -53.20 -2.60 -46.18
N ILE A 306 -52.93 -2.41 -44.89
CA ILE A 306 -51.63 -2.68 -44.28
C ILE A 306 -51.90 -3.55 -43.06
N GLU A 307 -51.27 -4.72 -42.99
CA GLU A 307 -51.50 -5.69 -41.92
C GLU A 307 -50.20 -6.27 -41.40
N HIS A 308 -50.26 -6.76 -40.16
CA HIS A 308 -49.17 -7.47 -39.52
C HIS A 308 -49.48 -8.96 -39.52
N SER A 309 -48.50 -9.79 -39.87
CA SER A 309 -48.58 -11.23 -39.78
C SER A 309 -47.25 -11.78 -39.23
N GLY A 310 -47.19 -11.99 -37.91
CA GLY A 310 -45.93 -12.31 -37.23
C GLY A 310 -44.93 -11.17 -37.32
N ASN A 311 -43.68 -11.47 -37.71
CA ASN A 311 -42.63 -10.46 -37.95
C ASN A 311 -42.74 -9.78 -39.33
N ASN A 312 -43.81 -10.02 -40.08
CA ASN A 312 -44.00 -9.52 -41.43
C ASN A 312 -45.02 -8.37 -41.49
N ILE A 313 -44.71 -7.33 -42.27
CA ILE A 313 -45.67 -6.31 -42.69
C ILE A 313 -46.16 -6.66 -44.09
N ILE A 314 -47.48 -6.73 -44.28
CA ILE A 314 -48.16 -6.99 -45.55
C ILE A 314 -48.82 -5.70 -46.03
N ILE A 315 -48.45 -5.20 -47.20
CA ILE A 315 -49.09 -4.04 -47.84
C ILE A 315 -49.87 -4.53 -49.05
N THR A 316 -51.16 -4.18 -49.13
CA THR A 316 -52.07 -4.48 -50.24
C THR A 316 -52.41 -3.21 -51.00
N PHE A 317 -52.29 -3.28 -52.32
CA PHE A 317 -52.67 -2.21 -53.24
C PHE A 317 -53.92 -2.61 -54.04
N THR A 318 -54.76 -1.65 -54.42
CA THR A 318 -55.86 -1.86 -55.38
C THR A 318 -55.98 -0.60 -56.23
N ARG A 319 -56.00 -0.77 -57.56
CA ARG A 319 -56.22 0.32 -58.51
C ARG A 319 -57.63 0.23 -59.07
N GLU A 320 -58.41 1.31 -58.98
CA GLU A 320 -59.68 1.44 -59.71
C GLU A 320 -59.52 2.40 -60.91
N GLY A 321 -60.13 2.00 -62.03
CA GLY A 321 -60.18 2.73 -63.31
C GLY A 321 -59.38 2.01 -64.41
N TRP A 322 -59.92 1.61 -65.57
CA TRP A 322 -61.18 1.92 -66.25
C TRP A 322 -61.81 0.62 -66.78
N THR A 323 -63.13 0.49 -66.64
CA THR A 323 -64.04 -0.51 -67.25
C THR A 323 -63.62 -2.00 -67.24
N THR A 324 -64.36 -2.77 -66.43
CA THR A 324 -64.55 -4.23 -66.46
C THR A 324 -63.36 -5.11 -66.05
N VAL A 325 -63.48 -5.63 -64.81
CA VAL A 325 -62.89 -6.86 -64.24
C VAL A 325 -61.46 -6.77 -63.67
N GLY A 326 -61.38 -6.68 -62.33
CA GLY A 326 -60.69 -7.71 -61.54
C GLY A 326 -59.24 -7.49 -61.09
N MET A 327 -59.10 -7.03 -59.84
CA MET A 327 -58.10 -7.42 -58.82
C MET A 327 -56.60 -7.46 -59.20
N ASN A 328 -55.88 -6.39 -58.82
CA ASN A 328 -54.43 -6.47 -58.59
C ASN A 328 -54.18 -6.63 -57.08
N ARG A 329 -53.55 -7.74 -56.66
CA ARG A 329 -53.00 -7.91 -55.30
C ARG A 329 -51.48 -7.97 -55.41
N VAL A 330 -50.78 -6.89 -55.07
CA VAL A 330 -49.32 -6.92 -54.84
C VAL A 330 -49.11 -7.10 -53.34
N ILE A 331 -48.39 -8.15 -52.95
CA ILE A 331 -48.04 -8.46 -51.56
C ILE A 331 -46.55 -8.14 -51.39
N ALA A 332 -46.21 -7.12 -50.62
CA ALA A 332 -44.85 -6.92 -50.12
C ALA A 332 -44.78 -7.45 -48.68
N MET A 333 -43.79 -8.30 -48.38
CA MET A 333 -43.47 -8.77 -47.02
C MET A 333 -42.18 -8.12 -46.54
N ILE A 334 -42.20 -7.45 -45.39
CA ILE A 334 -41.00 -6.89 -44.74
C ILE A 334 -40.80 -7.62 -43.42
N ALA A 335 -39.67 -8.34 -43.26
CA ALA A 335 -39.34 -9.05 -42.03
C ALA A 335 -38.54 -8.16 -41.04
N TYR A 336 -38.90 -8.19 -39.76
CA TYR A 336 -38.15 -7.54 -38.65
C TYR A 336 -37.41 -8.59 -37.80
N SER A 337 -36.18 -8.27 -37.36
CA SER A 337 -35.44 -9.02 -36.33
C SER A 337 -34.83 -8.08 -35.30
#